data_AF-A0A9W8KCK3-F1
#
_entry.id   AF-A0A9W8KCK3-F1
#
_cell.length_a   1.000
_cell.length_b   1.000
_cell.length_c   1.000
_cell.angle_alpha   90.00
_cell.angle_beta   90.00
_cell.angle_gamma   90.00
#
_symmetry.space_group_name_H-M   'P 1'
#
loop_
_entity.id
_entity.type
_entity.pdbx_description
1 polymer ?
#
loop_
_entity_poly.entity_id
_entity_poly.type
_entity_poly.pdbx_seq_one_letter_code
_entity_poly.pdbx_strand_id
1 'polypeptide(L)'
;MYYGASFKLKAWAKSTYARITLNRYTLSFFVFSFLYCVVQGMIQSFLFSLDWEYSTLVNGLVDAGQIPKSNLTYLEGTSGNLLLRMCNDIPHGQSPYPCMTVFESKKDSPKYGGVAADISRGVFDLSGWERGLNMTVLRQDPQNQAIITAQCIKILLYPSQILINFKREDIAWICLQFWLFGISVLAILNDSVPHTLAVLMTRFISTAWALYAIWRGPTFRSNWQQLIADPGTICSLDVFNEYWSRRRGFEIADGVLSATAFLIFIYLSWTLLRVYNAQSFKCVGAPPHIIRINKFFMAVLACLQMEAFVLVTGMGLWIDILINTAIAPMSEHTELYQAGFIFSAVALLPWIAMGWYSIRREMKKLMLAFLAIGLVIITGWSVMFYSIVYRWSFMQWPYLGCFTTASLTLLLASMILGVVCRLNFGKGLAQYLHAEESLAKLNFAQDKFVHDSASIRSSVHYAKEIQNNFPIPQSPSKVGHSDYNHSDYDRALREAEIKGDEESAIGSVDTTSTYSMAPTRDSHAHDYGRLRAAAATPTPGTFAPNRRRLETDASSDSEYSDESLARGPDGAVRPLNGRENPAGRVLDISSTATTRQAPGQF
;
A
#
# COMPACT_ATOMS: atom_id res chain seq x y z
N MET A 1 -18.37 -34.68 2.24
CA MET A 1 -18.08 -33.25 1.95
C MET A 1 -16.80 -33.04 1.13
N TYR A 2 -15.69 -33.75 1.40
CA TYR A 2 -14.40 -33.58 0.68
C TYR A 2 -14.43 -33.86 -0.85
N TYR A 3 -15.15 -34.90 -1.31
CA TYR A 3 -15.25 -35.21 -2.75
C TYR A 3 -15.90 -34.09 -3.58
N GLY A 4 -16.86 -33.36 -2.99
CA GLY A 4 -17.51 -32.22 -3.65
C GLY A 4 -16.58 -31.02 -3.83
N ALA A 5 -15.68 -30.77 -2.87
CA ALA A 5 -14.71 -29.69 -2.97
C ALA A 5 -13.68 -29.94 -4.07
N SER A 6 -13.17 -31.18 -4.19
CA SER A 6 -12.23 -31.56 -5.24
C SER A 6 -12.83 -31.43 -6.65
N PHE A 7 -14.08 -31.87 -6.85
CA PHE A 7 -14.75 -31.73 -8.16
C PHE A 7 -14.98 -30.26 -8.54
N LYS A 8 -15.44 -29.43 -7.58
CA LYS A 8 -15.60 -27.98 -7.80
C LYS A 8 -14.27 -27.31 -8.13
N LEU A 9 -13.19 -27.67 -7.45
CA LEU A 9 -11.85 -27.12 -7.72
C LEU A 9 -11.35 -27.50 -9.12
N LYS A 10 -11.53 -28.77 -9.54
CA LYS A 10 -11.15 -29.22 -10.89
C LYS A 10 -11.96 -28.53 -11.98
N ALA A 11 -13.27 -28.39 -11.80
CA ALA A 11 -14.13 -27.68 -12.75
C ALA A 11 -13.75 -26.19 -12.84
N TRP A 12 -13.51 -25.56 -11.69
CA TRP A 12 -13.05 -24.17 -11.62
C TRP A 12 -11.67 -23.98 -12.27
N ALA A 13 -10.72 -24.90 -12.03
CA ALA A 13 -9.39 -24.87 -12.64
C ALA A 13 -9.45 -25.05 -14.17
N LYS A 14 -10.28 -25.97 -14.68
CA LYS A 14 -10.49 -26.13 -16.13
C LYS A 14 -11.10 -24.89 -16.77
N SER A 15 -12.12 -24.30 -16.12
CA SER A 15 -12.75 -23.05 -16.58
C SER A 15 -11.75 -21.88 -16.59
N THR A 16 -10.97 -21.77 -15.52
CA THR A 16 -9.88 -20.78 -15.37
C THR A 16 -8.84 -20.94 -16.46
N TYR A 17 -8.36 -22.16 -16.68
CA TYR A 17 -7.38 -22.46 -17.72
C TYR A 17 -7.89 -22.06 -19.10
N ALA A 18 -9.12 -22.47 -19.44
CA ALA A 18 -9.74 -22.13 -20.72
C ALA A 18 -9.81 -20.62 -20.95
N ARG A 19 -10.19 -19.83 -19.93
CA ARG A 19 -10.22 -18.36 -20.00
C ARG A 19 -8.84 -17.74 -20.16
N ILE A 20 -7.85 -18.21 -19.41
CA ILE A 20 -6.48 -17.68 -19.49
C ILE A 20 -5.88 -17.92 -20.88
N THR A 21 -6.08 -19.11 -21.46
CA THR A 21 -5.53 -19.47 -22.78
C THR A 21 -6.32 -18.93 -23.97
N LEU A 22 -7.47 -18.30 -23.73
CA LEU A 22 -8.37 -17.87 -24.80
C LEU A 22 -7.74 -16.78 -25.68
N ASN A 23 -7.03 -15.83 -25.08
CA ASN A 23 -6.39 -14.72 -25.78
C ASN A 23 -4.88 -14.68 -25.50
N ARG A 24 -4.09 -14.44 -26.55
CA ARG A 24 -2.63 -14.28 -26.43
C ARG A 24 -2.26 -13.15 -25.47
N TYR A 25 -3.05 -12.08 -25.44
CA TYR A 25 -2.80 -10.94 -24.55
C TYR A 25 -3.11 -11.25 -23.08
N THR A 26 -4.19 -11.99 -22.79
CA THR A 26 -4.52 -12.40 -21.40
C THR A 26 -3.48 -13.37 -20.86
N LEU A 27 -3.05 -14.33 -21.69
CA LEU A 27 -1.95 -15.24 -21.34
C LEU A 27 -0.65 -14.47 -21.08
N SER A 28 -0.31 -13.51 -21.95
CA SER A 28 0.90 -12.69 -21.78
C SER A 28 0.84 -11.85 -20.49
N PHE A 29 -0.30 -11.22 -20.20
CA PHE A 29 -0.51 -10.47 -18.96
C PHE A 29 -0.41 -11.36 -17.73
N PHE A 30 -1.00 -12.56 -17.76
CA PHE A 30 -0.91 -13.52 -16.67
C PHE A 30 0.53 -13.98 -16.40
N VAL A 31 1.22 -14.46 -17.44
CA VAL A 31 2.59 -14.97 -17.35
C VAL A 31 3.53 -13.86 -16.88
N PHE A 32 3.41 -12.66 -17.45
CA PHE A 32 4.21 -11.52 -17.02
C PHE A 32 3.93 -11.13 -15.57
N SER A 33 2.65 -11.09 -15.15
CA SER A 33 2.28 -10.78 -13.76
C SER A 33 2.84 -11.80 -12.77
N PHE A 34 2.80 -13.08 -13.14
CA PHE A 34 3.37 -14.16 -12.33
C PHE A 34 4.89 -14.03 -12.20
N LEU A 35 5.61 -13.93 -13.34
CA LEU A 35 7.06 -13.78 -13.35
C LEU A 35 7.51 -12.54 -12.58
N TYR A 36 6.86 -11.40 -12.81
CA TYR A 36 7.15 -10.17 -12.10
C TYR A 36 6.90 -10.33 -10.60
N CYS A 37 5.77 -10.93 -10.17
CA CYS A 37 5.49 -11.19 -8.76
C CYS A 37 6.60 -12.02 -8.10
N VAL A 38 7.09 -13.06 -8.78
CA VAL A 38 8.16 -13.94 -8.26
C VAL A 38 9.49 -13.18 -8.16
N VAL A 39 9.93 -12.53 -9.24
CA VAL A 39 11.22 -11.84 -9.27
C VAL A 39 11.23 -10.67 -8.29
N GLN A 40 10.17 -9.85 -8.28
CA GLN A 40 10.01 -8.75 -7.35
C GLN A 40 9.94 -9.24 -5.90
N GLY A 41 9.20 -10.31 -5.64
CA GLY A 41 9.13 -10.94 -4.32
C GLY A 41 10.50 -11.44 -3.82
N MET A 42 11.35 -11.96 -4.72
CA MET A 42 12.72 -12.37 -4.38
C MET A 42 13.60 -11.17 -4.00
N ILE A 43 13.58 -10.09 -4.79
CA ILE A 43 14.37 -8.88 -4.48
C ILE A 43 13.95 -8.28 -3.13
N GLN A 44 12.64 -8.18 -2.87
CA GLN A 44 12.12 -7.68 -1.59
C GLN A 44 12.46 -8.62 -0.42
N SER A 45 12.52 -9.93 -0.66
CA SER A 45 12.97 -10.89 0.36
C SER A 45 14.45 -10.73 0.70
N PHE A 46 15.30 -10.38 -0.27
CA PHE A 46 16.72 -10.07 -0.01
C PHE A 46 16.89 -8.76 0.76
N LEU A 47 16.12 -7.72 0.43
CA LEU A 47 16.07 -6.47 1.20
C LEU A 47 15.66 -6.74 2.65
N PHE A 48 14.56 -7.48 2.83
CA PHE A 48 14.08 -7.89 4.15
C PHE A 48 15.12 -8.68 4.94
N SER A 49 15.79 -9.65 4.31
CA SER A 49 16.83 -10.46 4.97
C SER A 49 18.00 -9.61 5.43
N LEU A 50 18.44 -8.66 4.59
CA LEU A 50 19.52 -7.74 4.92
C LEU A 50 19.14 -6.82 6.10
N ASP A 51 17.92 -6.28 6.08
CA ASP A 51 17.42 -5.45 7.19
C ASP A 51 17.22 -6.23 8.47
N TRP A 52 16.72 -7.46 8.37
CA TRP A 52 16.55 -8.34 9.51
C TRP A 52 17.90 -8.59 10.20
N GLU A 53 18.90 -8.96 9.42
CA GLU A 53 20.25 -9.26 9.88
C GLU A 53 20.87 -8.06 10.63
N TYR A 54 20.89 -6.88 10.01
CA TYR A 54 21.44 -5.67 10.64
C TYR A 54 20.57 -5.17 11.80
N SER A 55 19.24 -5.34 11.74
CA SER A 55 18.36 -5.00 12.86
C SER A 55 18.65 -5.87 14.07
N THR A 56 18.86 -7.18 13.89
CA THR A 56 19.24 -8.09 14.98
C THR A 56 20.58 -7.71 15.58
N LEU A 57 21.59 -7.38 14.77
CA LEU A 57 22.89 -6.93 15.27
C LEU A 57 22.77 -5.66 16.13
N VAL A 58 22.11 -4.62 15.60
CA VAL A 58 22.01 -3.32 16.28
C VAL A 58 21.12 -3.42 17.52
N ASN A 59 20.01 -4.16 17.45
CA ASN A 59 19.16 -4.40 18.61
C ASN A 59 19.90 -5.18 19.69
N GLY A 60 20.71 -6.18 19.35
CA GLY A 60 21.55 -6.90 20.31
C GLY A 60 22.52 -5.98 21.04
N LEU A 61 23.15 -5.03 20.33
CA LEU A 61 24.02 -4.01 20.92
C LEU A 61 23.25 -3.05 21.84
N VAL A 62 22.08 -2.59 21.41
CA VAL A 62 21.23 -1.69 22.19
C VAL A 62 20.70 -2.36 23.46
N ASP A 63 20.24 -3.61 23.36
CA ASP A 63 19.74 -4.41 24.48
C ASP A 63 20.87 -4.72 25.47
N ALA A 64 22.09 -5.02 24.98
CA ALA A 64 23.26 -5.23 25.83
C ALA A 64 23.66 -3.97 26.64
N GLY A 65 23.41 -2.78 26.08
CA GLY A 65 23.60 -1.51 26.79
C GLY A 65 22.50 -1.15 27.78
N GLN A 66 21.50 -2.01 27.98
CA GLN A 66 20.39 -1.82 28.92
C GLN A 66 19.65 -0.49 28.74
N ILE A 67 19.51 -0.01 27.50
CA ILE A 67 18.73 1.19 27.22
C ILE A 67 17.24 0.87 27.47
N PRO A 68 16.52 1.69 28.27
CA PRO A 68 15.09 1.49 28.47
C PRO A 68 14.33 1.44 27.14
N LYS A 69 13.46 0.42 26.98
CA LYS A 69 12.64 0.27 25.77
C LYS A 69 11.67 1.42 25.53
N SER A 70 11.42 2.26 26.54
CA SER A 70 10.64 3.49 26.44
C SER A 70 11.42 4.64 25.81
N ASN A 71 12.70 4.50 25.50
CA ASN A 71 13.45 5.59 24.90
C ASN A 71 13.26 5.62 23.39
N LEU A 72 13.01 6.82 22.87
CA LEU A 72 12.83 7.13 21.45
C LEU A 72 13.95 8.07 21.00
N THR A 73 14.40 7.94 19.75
CA THR A 73 15.34 8.92 19.19
C THR A 73 14.67 9.80 18.15
N TYR A 74 15.13 11.04 18.07
CA TYR A 74 14.69 12.02 17.09
C TYR A 74 15.89 12.78 16.56
N LEU A 75 16.04 12.82 15.24
CA LEU A 75 17.14 13.48 14.55
C LEU A 75 16.63 14.77 13.90
N GLU A 76 17.21 15.90 14.30
CA GLU A 76 16.97 17.21 13.72
C GLU A 76 18.17 17.66 12.88
N GLY A 77 17.91 18.49 11.86
CA GLY A 77 18.95 19.15 11.06
C GLY A 77 19.38 18.38 9.79
N THR A 78 20.33 18.97 9.08
CA THR A 78 20.96 18.42 7.87
C THR A 78 22.40 18.01 8.16
N SER A 79 23.05 17.30 7.22
CA SER A 79 24.45 16.91 7.38
C SER A 79 25.34 18.13 7.71
N GLY A 80 26.21 17.96 8.71
CA GLY A 80 27.01 19.03 9.32
C GLY A 80 26.34 19.78 10.48
N ASN A 81 25.02 19.74 10.60
CA ASN A 81 24.24 20.38 11.67
C ASN A 81 23.22 19.42 12.31
N LEU A 82 23.55 18.13 12.37
CA LEU A 82 22.69 17.11 12.99
C LEU A 82 22.66 17.28 14.50
N LEU A 83 21.46 17.20 15.06
CA LEU A 83 21.18 17.17 16.49
C LEU A 83 20.32 15.93 16.79
N LEU A 84 20.96 14.91 17.38
CA LEU A 84 20.26 13.70 17.81
C LEU A 84 19.86 13.84 19.27
N ARG A 85 18.57 13.69 19.52
CA ARG A 85 17.98 13.70 20.86
C ARG A 85 17.39 12.34 21.19
N MET A 86 17.47 11.99 22.47
CA MET A 86 16.79 10.83 23.03
C MET A 86 15.77 11.31 24.04
N CYS A 87 14.53 10.88 23.87
CA CYS A 87 13.40 11.27 24.68
C CYS A 87 12.75 10.03 25.30
N ASN A 88 12.21 10.16 26.51
CA ASN A 88 11.38 9.12 27.14
C ASN A 88 9.87 9.35 26.87
N ASP A 89 9.54 10.38 26.10
CA ASP A 89 8.19 10.75 25.68
C ASP A 89 8.28 11.46 24.32
N ILE A 90 7.15 11.66 23.66
CA ILE A 90 7.08 12.21 22.31
C ILE A 90 7.23 13.74 22.38
N PRO A 91 8.11 14.35 21.56
CA PRO A 91 8.32 15.80 21.60
C PRO A 91 7.06 16.53 21.10
N HIS A 92 6.41 17.33 21.98
CA HIS A 92 5.10 17.95 21.74
C HIS A 92 5.07 19.48 21.67
N GLY A 93 6.19 20.14 21.35
CA GLY A 93 6.23 21.61 21.33
C GLY A 93 6.36 22.29 22.70
N GLN A 94 6.31 21.55 23.83
CA GLN A 94 6.30 22.12 25.18
C GLN A 94 7.62 21.86 25.92
N SER A 95 8.27 22.94 26.37
CA SER A 95 9.43 22.88 27.28
C SER A 95 8.96 22.84 28.73
N PRO A 96 9.59 22.04 29.63
CA PRO A 96 10.77 21.22 29.39
C PRO A 96 10.44 19.90 28.69
N TYR A 97 11.08 19.67 27.54
CA TYR A 97 11.03 18.37 26.90
C TYR A 97 11.88 17.41 27.72
N PRO A 98 11.40 16.20 28.01
CA PRO A 98 12.22 15.20 28.68
C PRO A 98 13.16 14.50 27.66
N CYS A 99 13.87 15.32 26.89
CA CYS A 99 14.80 14.90 25.86
C CYS A 99 16.22 15.32 26.26
N MET A 100 17.16 14.40 26.16
CA MET A 100 18.59 14.70 26.28
C MET A 100 19.26 14.69 24.92
N THR A 101 20.14 15.65 24.67
CA THR A 101 21.00 15.64 23.49
C THR A 101 22.00 14.49 23.62
N VAL A 102 22.01 13.60 22.63
CA VAL A 102 22.94 12.46 22.56
C VAL A 102 24.08 12.75 21.58
N PHE A 103 23.82 13.52 20.54
CA PHE A 103 24.85 13.91 19.59
C PHE A 103 24.55 15.28 19.00
N GLU A 104 25.57 16.12 18.91
CA GLU A 104 25.52 17.42 18.25
C GLU A 104 26.72 17.56 17.32
N SER A 105 26.47 17.70 16.02
CA SER A 105 27.51 17.69 14.99
C SER A 105 28.64 18.69 15.23
N LYS A 106 28.30 19.90 15.68
CA LYS A 106 29.27 20.97 15.93
C LYS A 106 30.15 20.71 17.15
N LYS A 107 29.76 19.80 18.04
CA LYS A 107 30.50 19.50 19.27
C LYS A 107 31.18 18.15 19.21
N ASP A 108 30.47 17.15 18.69
CA ASP A 108 30.84 15.73 18.78
C ASP A 108 31.48 15.19 17.50
N SER A 109 31.42 15.93 16.38
CA SER A 109 32.08 15.55 15.13
C SER A 109 33.33 16.39 14.90
N PRO A 110 34.53 15.79 14.86
CA PRO A 110 35.78 16.51 14.56
C PRO A 110 35.73 17.23 13.22
N LYS A 111 35.02 16.64 12.25
CA LYS A 111 34.86 17.17 10.89
C LYS A 111 34.16 18.54 10.87
N TYR A 112 33.25 18.79 11.82
CA TYR A 112 32.42 20.01 11.84
C TYR A 112 32.68 20.91 13.05
N GLY A 113 33.30 20.39 14.12
CA GLY A 113 33.54 21.13 15.36
C GLY A 113 34.79 22.01 15.37
N GLY A 114 35.64 21.95 14.34
CA GLY A 114 36.85 22.79 14.23
C GLY A 114 37.94 22.50 15.28
N VAL A 115 37.67 21.62 16.24
CA VAL A 115 38.67 21.07 17.15
C VAL A 115 39.36 19.92 16.42
N ALA A 116 40.68 20.04 16.23
CA ALA A 116 41.53 18.93 15.80
C ALA A 116 41.51 17.84 16.89
N ALA A 117 40.44 17.03 16.89
CA ALA A 117 40.36 15.87 17.75
C ALA A 117 41.54 14.97 17.40
N ASP A 118 42.17 14.37 18.42
CA ASP A 118 43.25 13.42 18.27
C ASP A 118 42.79 12.28 17.33
N ILE A 119 43.15 12.39 16.04
CA ILE A 119 42.70 11.53 14.92
C ILE A 119 43.21 10.08 15.09
N SER A 120 43.96 9.81 16.15
CA SER A 120 44.59 8.53 16.45
C SER A 120 43.60 7.39 16.75
N ARG A 121 42.28 7.64 16.87
CA ARG A 121 41.28 6.57 16.96
C ARG A 121 41.01 5.99 15.57
N GLY A 122 41.58 4.82 15.31
CA GLY A 122 41.24 4.02 14.13
C GLY A 122 39.74 3.71 14.08
N VAL A 123 39.19 3.65 12.86
CA VAL A 123 37.81 3.23 12.63
C VAL A 123 37.72 1.73 12.90
N PHE A 124 36.79 1.32 13.76
CA PHE A 124 36.56 -0.08 14.04
C PHE A 124 35.70 -0.69 12.93
N ASP A 125 36.29 -1.60 12.17
CA ASP A 125 35.58 -2.45 11.22
C ASP A 125 35.02 -3.68 11.95
N LEU A 126 33.73 -3.94 11.77
CA LEU A 126 33.00 -5.08 12.31
C LEU A 126 32.78 -6.19 11.29
N SER A 127 33.57 -6.19 10.20
CA SER A 127 33.53 -7.25 9.19
C SER A 127 33.66 -8.64 9.80
N GLY A 128 32.76 -9.55 9.41
CA GLY A 128 32.75 -10.94 9.86
C GLY A 128 31.95 -11.24 11.14
N TRP A 129 31.16 -10.30 11.64
CA TRP A 129 30.25 -10.50 12.77
C TRP A 129 29.24 -11.64 12.57
N GLU A 130 28.93 -11.98 11.32
CA GLU A 130 28.06 -13.10 10.90
C GLU A 130 28.48 -14.44 11.54
N ARG A 131 29.77 -14.60 11.91
CA ARG A 131 30.31 -15.81 12.54
C ARG A 131 30.10 -15.90 14.05
N GLY A 132 29.31 -15.00 14.62
CA GLY A 132 29.04 -14.91 16.05
C GLY A 132 30.06 -14.03 16.76
N LEU A 133 29.69 -12.77 17.00
CA LEU A 133 30.44 -11.90 17.89
C LEU A 133 30.27 -12.40 19.33
N ASN A 134 31.36 -12.95 19.89
CA ASN A 134 31.43 -13.22 21.32
C ASN A 134 31.64 -11.87 22.04
N MET A 135 30.57 -11.08 22.14
CA MET A 135 30.60 -9.78 22.81
C MET A 135 30.65 -10.02 24.31
N THR A 136 31.83 -10.25 24.85
CA THR A 136 32.05 -9.98 26.27
C THR A 136 32.06 -8.47 26.43
N VAL A 137 30.92 -7.90 26.84
CA VAL A 137 30.74 -6.50 27.25
C VAL A 137 31.57 -6.26 28.52
N LEU A 138 32.90 -6.32 28.46
CA LEU A 138 33.70 -6.23 29.67
C LEU A 138 35.06 -5.56 29.45
N ARG A 139 35.18 -4.42 30.11
CA ARG A 139 36.23 -4.14 31.09
C ARG A 139 37.66 -4.23 30.57
N GLN A 140 38.12 -3.07 30.08
CA GLN A 140 39.47 -2.52 30.28
C GLN A 140 40.60 -3.57 30.20
N ASP A 141 40.75 -4.22 29.04
CA ASP A 141 41.97 -4.93 28.71
C ASP A 141 42.91 -3.97 27.95
N PRO A 142 44.20 -3.81 28.34
CA PRO A 142 45.03 -2.71 27.85
C PRO A 142 45.49 -2.77 26.40
N GLN A 143 45.20 -3.84 25.62
CA GLN A 143 45.88 -4.06 24.34
C GLN A 143 44.98 -4.44 23.15
N ASN A 144 43.98 -3.61 22.81
CA ASN A 144 43.22 -3.58 21.53
C ASN A 144 41.74 -4.04 21.56
N GLN A 145 41.06 -4.06 22.71
CA GLN A 145 39.61 -4.25 22.70
C GLN A 145 38.89 -2.92 22.49
N ALA A 146 38.05 -2.86 21.45
CA ALA A 146 37.19 -1.71 21.15
C ALA A 146 36.11 -1.58 22.23
N ILE A 147 36.24 -0.57 23.10
CA ILE A 147 35.22 -0.30 24.13
C ILE A 147 34.10 0.53 23.51
N ILE A 148 32.94 -0.09 23.25
CA ILE A 148 31.73 0.63 22.86
C ILE A 148 31.24 1.43 24.07
N THR A 149 31.28 2.76 23.97
CA THR A 149 30.85 3.65 25.06
C THR A 149 29.33 3.64 25.20
N ALA A 150 28.80 3.87 26.41
CA ALA A 150 27.36 3.96 26.65
C ALA A 150 26.69 5.04 25.79
N GLN A 151 27.41 6.12 25.46
CA GLN A 151 26.92 7.16 24.57
C GLN A 151 26.80 6.65 23.13
N CYS A 152 27.75 5.82 22.65
CA CYS A 152 27.63 5.21 21.33
C CYS A 152 26.40 4.29 21.23
N ILE A 153 26.11 3.51 22.27
CA ILE A 153 24.89 2.66 22.30
C ILE A 153 23.63 3.53 22.20
N LYS A 154 23.60 4.69 22.86
CA LYS A 154 22.49 5.65 22.73
C LYS A 154 22.33 6.19 21.30
N ILE A 155 23.41 6.39 20.57
CA ILE A 155 23.39 6.77 19.14
C ILE A 155 22.85 5.62 18.28
N LEU A 156 23.26 4.37 18.57
CA LEU A 156 22.82 3.16 17.84
C LEU A 156 21.30 2.88 17.96
N LEU A 157 20.61 3.48 18.93
CA LEU A 157 19.15 3.39 19.03
C LEU A 157 18.46 4.01 17.80
N TYR A 158 19.05 5.02 17.16
CA TYR A 158 18.48 5.67 15.97
C TYR A 158 18.46 4.76 14.73
N PRO A 159 19.59 4.16 14.29
CA PRO A 159 19.58 3.14 13.24
C PRO A 159 18.68 1.95 13.56
N SER A 160 18.66 1.47 14.82
CA SER A 160 17.77 0.37 15.24
C SER A 160 16.31 0.66 14.90
N GLN A 161 15.82 1.86 15.24
CA GLN A 161 14.44 2.28 14.97
C GLN A 161 14.15 2.35 13.45
N ILE A 162 15.11 2.85 12.67
CA ILE A 162 14.97 2.92 11.21
C ILE A 162 14.97 1.54 10.56
N LEU A 163 15.89 0.64 10.96
CA LEU A 163 15.97 -0.72 10.43
C LEU A 163 14.70 -1.52 10.70
N ILE A 164 14.11 -1.36 11.89
CA ILE A 164 12.81 -1.98 12.20
C ILE A 164 11.72 -1.45 11.27
N ASN A 165 11.75 -0.16 10.92
CA ASN A 165 10.80 0.44 9.99
C ASN A 165 11.02 -0.02 8.54
N PHE A 166 12.27 -0.15 8.06
CA PHE A 166 12.53 -0.72 6.74
C PHE A 166 12.08 -2.18 6.64
N LYS A 167 12.31 -2.99 7.68
CA LYS A 167 11.79 -4.35 7.76
C LYS A 167 10.26 -4.42 7.56
N ARG A 168 9.52 -3.52 8.22
CA ARG A 168 8.05 -3.44 8.09
C ARG A 168 7.62 -3.02 6.69
N GLU A 169 8.35 -2.08 6.11
CA GLU A 169 8.15 -1.61 4.75
C GLU A 169 8.31 -2.77 3.75
N ASP A 170 9.39 -3.53 3.85
CA ASP A 170 9.68 -4.66 2.96
C ASP A 170 8.63 -5.79 3.09
N ILE A 171 8.17 -6.11 4.30
CA ILE A 171 7.05 -7.07 4.50
C ILE A 171 5.79 -6.59 3.78
N ALA A 172 5.44 -5.31 3.93
CA ALA A 172 4.26 -4.74 3.26
C ALA A 172 4.41 -4.81 1.73
N TRP A 173 5.63 -4.61 1.20
CA TRP A 173 5.95 -4.77 -0.22
C TRP A 173 5.79 -6.20 -0.71
N ILE A 174 6.26 -7.20 0.05
CA ILE A 174 6.08 -8.62 -0.27
C ILE A 174 4.57 -8.95 -0.33
N CYS A 175 3.81 -8.54 0.68
CA CYS A 175 2.35 -8.71 0.72
C CYS A 175 1.65 -8.03 -0.47
N LEU A 176 2.10 -6.83 -0.84
CA LEU A 176 1.57 -6.09 -1.99
C LEU A 176 1.77 -6.86 -3.31
N GLN A 177 2.89 -7.56 -3.50
CA GLN A 177 3.10 -8.34 -4.72
C GLN A 177 2.12 -9.51 -4.84
N PHE A 178 1.92 -10.27 -3.77
CA PHE A 178 0.95 -11.36 -3.76
C PHE A 178 -0.48 -10.85 -3.97
N TRP A 179 -0.83 -9.73 -3.35
CA TRP A 179 -2.12 -9.09 -3.55
C TRP A 179 -2.32 -8.64 -5.01
N LEU A 180 -1.33 -7.97 -5.61
CA LEU A 180 -1.38 -7.53 -7.01
C LEU A 180 -1.49 -8.69 -7.98
N PHE A 181 -0.77 -9.79 -7.72
CA PHE A 181 -0.95 -11.01 -8.50
C PHE A 181 -2.37 -11.56 -8.35
N GLY A 182 -2.90 -11.65 -7.12
CA GLY A 182 -4.28 -12.09 -6.87
C GLY A 182 -5.33 -11.25 -7.62
N ILE A 183 -5.23 -9.92 -7.56
CA ILE A 183 -6.12 -9.02 -8.31
C ILE A 183 -5.92 -9.17 -9.82
N SER A 184 -4.69 -9.40 -10.30
CA SER A 184 -4.41 -9.65 -11.72
C SER A 184 -5.07 -10.94 -12.22
N VAL A 185 -5.06 -12.01 -11.41
CA VAL A 185 -5.79 -13.25 -11.73
C VAL A 185 -7.29 -13.00 -11.76
N LEU A 186 -7.84 -12.30 -10.76
CA LEU A 186 -9.26 -11.93 -10.73
C LEU A 186 -9.66 -11.01 -11.90
N ALA A 187 -8.75 -10.15 -12.36
CA ALA A 187 -8.95 -9.29 -13.51
C ALA A 187 -9.22 -10.12 -14.77
N ILE A 188 -8.36 -11.12 -15.03
CA ILE A 188 -8.47 -12.02 -16.19
C ILE A 188 -9.67 -12.95 -16.05
N LEU A 189 -9.87 -13.54 -14.86
CA LEU A 189 -10.96 -14.50 -14.65
C LEU A 189 -12.34 -13.90 -14.89
N ASN A 190 -12.52 -12.63 -14.50
CA ASN A 190 -13.79 -11.94 -14.59
C ASN A 190 -13.87 -10.99 -15.79
N ASP A 191 -12.88 -11.00 -16.69
CA ASP A 191 -12.73 -10.03 -17.80
C ASP A 191 -13.00 -8.59 -17.36
N SER A 192 -12.42 -8.23 -16.21
CA SER A 192 -12.84 -7.06 -15.45
C SER A 192 -11.89 -5.88 -15.62
N VAL A 193 -12.40 -4.88 -16.32
CA VAL A 193 -11.81 -3.54 -16.47
C VAL A 193 -11.38 -2.90 -15.13
N PRO A 194 -12.18 -2.89 -14.04
CA PRO A 194 -11.82 -2.16 -12.83
C PRO A 194 -10.62 -2.76 -12.10
N HIS A 195 -10.51 -4.10 -12.06
CA HIS A 195 -9.35 -4.78 -11.47
C HIS A 195 -8.09 -4.49 -12.30
N THR A 196 -8.20 -4.50 -13.64
CA THR A 196 -7.08 -4.17 -14.54
C THR A 196 -6.58 -2.74 -14.30
N LEU A 197 -7.51 -1.79 -14.17
CA LEU A 197 -7.18 -0.39 -13.86
C LEU A 197 -6.55 -0.24 -12.48
N ALA A 198 -7.08 -0.94 -11.47
CA ALA A 198 -6.51 -0.95 -10.12
C ALA A 198 -5.06 -1.47 -10.11
N VAL A 199 -4.78 -2.58 -10.81
CA VAL A 199 -3.42 -3.12 -10.96
C VAL A 199 -2.50 -2.06 -11.58
N LEU A 200 -2.92 -1.41 -12.67
CA LEU A 200 -2.13 -0.39 -13.35
C LEU A 200 -1.80 0.80 -12.43
N MET A 201 -2.79 1.31 -11.68
CA MET A 201 -2.62 2.43 -10.76
C MET A 201 -1.71 2.06 -9.59
N THR A 202 -1.87 0.87 -9.01
CA THR A 202 -0.98 0.42 -7.93
C THR A 202 0.44 0.17 -8.43
N ARG A 203 0.62 -0.31 -9.67
CA ARG A 203 1.96 -0.44 -10.29
C ARG A 203 2.63 0.92 -10.50
N PHE A 204 1.87 1.94 -10.87
CA PHE A 204 2.37 3.31 -10.95
C PHE A 204 2.84 3.83 -9.58
N ILE A 205 1.99 3.72 -8.55
CA ILE A 205 2.35 4.13 -7.18
C ILE A 205 3.57 3.35 -6.67
N SER A 206 3.64 2.07 -6.99
CA SER A 206 4.77 1.22 -6.61
C SER A 206 6.08 1.62 -7.26
N THR A 207 6.04 1.97 -8.54
CA THR A 207 7.22 2.48 -9.24
C THR A 207 7.67 3.82 -8.64
N ALA A 208 6.73 4.71 -8.33
CA ALA A 208 7.03 5.99 -7.70
C ALA A 208 7.69 5.80 -6.32
N TRP A 209 7.20 4.84 -5.52
CA TRP A 209 7.80 4.52 -4.23
C TRP A 209 9.21 3.93 -4.34
N ALA A 210 9.44 3.00 -5.27
CA ALA A 210 10.77 2.42 -5.49
C ALA A 210 11.80 3.50 -5.88
N LEU A 211 11.40 4.46 -6.73
CA LEU A 211 12.24 5.60 -7.07
C LEU A 211 12.52 6.51 -5.87
N TYR A 212 11.50 6.76 -5.03
CA TYR A 212 11.67 7.51 -3.79
C TYR A 212 12.60 6.80 -2.79
N ALA A 213 12.55 5.47 -2.71
CA ALA A 213 13.44 4.66 -1.87
C ALA A 213 14.91 4.83 -2.28
N ILE A 214 15.21 4.78 -3.59
CA ILE A 214 16.55 5.05 -4.13
C ILE A 214 17.00 6.47 -3.76
N TRP A 215 16.11 7.47 -3.88
CA TRP A 215 16.42 8.86 -3.60
C TRP A 215 16.71 9.13 -2.12
N ARG A 216 15.96 8.51 -1.19
CA ARG A 216 16.14 8.73 0.27
C ARG A 216 17.37 8.02 0.85
N GLY A 217 17.83 6.93 0.23
CA GLY A 217 18.94 6.09 0.73
C GLY A 217 20.24 6.85 0.99
N PRO A 218 20.74 7.70 0.07
CA PRO A 218 21.93 8.54 0.30
C PRO A 218 21.86 9.43 1.55
N THR A 219 20.69 10.01 1.85
CA THR A 219 20.49 10.87 3.01
C THR A 219 20.61 10.09 4.32
N PHE A 220 20.04 8.89 4.39
CA PHE A 220 20.23 8.02 5.55
C PHE A 220 21.68 7.59 5.72
N ARG A 221 22.34 7.21 4.61
CA ARG A 221 23.76 6.87 4.62
C ARG A 221 24.63 8.01 5.16
N SER A 222 24.43 9.25 4.69
CA SER A 222 25.22 10.39 5.16
C SER A 222 24.99 10.68 6.64
N ASN A 223 23.74 10.56 7.11
CA ASN A 223 23.40 10.78 8.51
C ASN A 223 24.05 9.71 9.41
N TRP A 224 24.00 8.43 9.01
CA TRP A 224 24.61 7.35 9.78
C TRP A 224 26.12 7.42 9.76
N GLN A 225 26.71 7.79 8.62
CA GLN A 225 28.15 7.98 8.50
C GLN A 225 28.62 9.09 9.45
N GLN A 226 27.93 10.22 9.49
CA GLN A 226 28.27 11.33 10.39
C GLN A 226 28.05 11.00 11.88
N LEU A 227 27.01 10.21 12.19
CA LEU A 227 26.67 9.84 13.57
C LEU A 227 27.60 8.75 14.13
N ILE A 228 28.06 7.83 13.28
CA ILE A 228 28.60 6.53 13.72
C ILE A 228 29.98 6.24 13.15
N ALA A 229 30.17 6.41 11.84
CA ALA A 229 31.35 5.89 11.12
C ALA A 229 32.47 6.92 10.92
N ASP A 230 32.17 8.22 10.90
CA ASP A 230 33.18 9.27 10.68
C ASP A 230 34.27 9.20 11.78
N PRO A 231 35.56 9.30 11.42
CA PRO A 231 36.66 9.14 12.35
C PRO A 231 36.63 10.22 13.43
N GLY A 232 36.90 9.80 14.67
CA GLY A 232 36.92 10.66 15.86
C GLY A 232 35.53 11.03 16.38
N THR A 233 34.45 10.51 15.80
CA THR A 233 33.14 10.47 16.48
C THR A 233 33.21 9.56 17.71
N ILE A 234 32.25 9.70 18.63
CA ILE A 234 32.16 8.91 19.86
C ILE A 234 32.08 7.40 19.59
N CYS A 235 31.50 7.01 18.45
CA CYS A 235 31.42 5.62 18.01
C CYS A 235 32.62 5.19 17.16
N SER A 236 33.03 5.97 16.16
CA SER A 236 34.07 5.63 15.18
C SER A 236 33.94 4.18 14.66
N LEU A 237 32.72 3.77 14.31
CA LEU A 237 32.31 2.40 14.05
C LEU A 237 31.77 2.26 12.62
N ASP A 238 32.48 1.55 11.74
CA ASP A 238 32.06 1.37 10.34
C ASP A 238 31.35 0.03 10.11
N VAL A 239 30.14 -0.11 10.65
CA VAL A 239 29.31 -1.32 10.44
C VAL A 239 28.45 -1.22 9.18
N PHE A 240 28.04 -0.01 8.82
CA PHE A 240 26.94 0.18 7.87
C PHE A 240 27.40 0.45 6.43
N ASN A 241 28.69 0.62 6.16
CA ASN A 241 29.14 0.90 4.81
C ASN A 241 28.84 -0.28 3.86
N GLU A 242 29.05 -1.53 4.31
CA GLU A 242 28.68 -2.72 3.54
C GLU A 242 27.16 -2.85 3.38
N TYR A 243 26.40 -2.65 4.46
CA TYR A 243 24.93 -2.61 4.44
C TYR A 243 24.40 -1.68 3.35
N TRP A 244 24.86 -0.42 3.34
CA TRP A 244 24.38 0.57 2.39
C TRP A 244 24.79 0.27 0.94
N SER A 245 25.95 -0.36 0.73
CA SER A 245 26.39 -0.81 -0.59
C SER A 245 25.47 -1.91 -1.13
N ARG A 246 25.23 -2.96 -0.31
CA ARG A 246 24.36 -4.09 -0.67
C ARG A 246 22.89 -3.63 -0.84
N ARG A 247 22.36 -2.88 0.13
CA ARG A 247 20.98 -2.38 0.10
C ARG A 247 20.71 -1.51 -1.12
N ARG A 248 21.59 -0.54 -1.41
CA ARG A 248 21.44 0.33 -2.58
C ARG A 248 21.44 -0.46 -3.89
N GLY A 249 22.25 -1.52 -3.98
CA GLY A 249 22.24 -2.42 -5.13
C GLY A 249 20.87 -3.06 -5.36
N PHE A 250 20.26 -3.59 -4.30
CA PHE A 250 18.91 -4.17 -4.37
C PHE A 250 17.81 -3.13 -4.63
N GLU A 251 17.88 -1.94 -4.02
CA GLU A 251 16.93 -0.85 -4.26
C GLU A 251 16.99 -0.35 -5.72
N ILE A 252 18.19 -0.25 -6.31
CA ILE A 252 18.34 0.10 -7.73
C ILE A 252 17.76 -1.01 -8.63
N ALA A 253 18.04 -2.28 -8.31
CA ALA A 253 17.51 -3.41 -9.06
C ALA A 253 15.97 -3.43 -9.02
N ASP A 254 15.38 -3.19 -7.85
CA ASP A 254 13.94 -3.00 -7.67
C ASP A 254 13.40 -1.84 -8.52
N GLY A 255 14.00 -0.65 -8.42
CA GLY A 255 13.55 0.52 -9.18
C GLY A 255 13.57 0.30 -10.70
N VAL A 256 14.63 -0.32 -11.23
CA VAL A 256 14.75 -0.66 -12.66
C VAL A 256 13.70 -1.71 -13.06
N LEU A 257 13.53 -2.76 -12.27
CA LEU A 257 12.56 -3.81 -12.53
C LEU A 257 11.12 -3.26 -12.50
N SER A 258 10.81 -2.43 -11.50
CA SER A 258 9.51 -1.78 -11.34
C SER A 258 9.20 -0.80 -12.48
N ALA A 259 10.15 0.04 -12.88
CA ALA A 259 9.98 0.97 -14.00
C ALA A 259 9.76 0.25 -15.34
N THR A 260 10.58 -0.76 -15.64
CA THR A 260 10.44 -1.54 -16.88
C THR A 260 9.13 -2.32 -16.92
N ALA A 261 8.76 -2.96 -15.80
CA ALA A 261 7.50 -3.67 -15.72
C ALA A 261 6.29 -2.75 -15.81
N PHE A 262 6.35 -1.55 -15.24
CA PHE A 262 5.27 -0.58 -15.37
C PHE A 262 4.99 -0.21 -16.83
N LEU A 263 6.02 0.01 -17.65
CA LEU A 263 5.86 0.28 -19.08
C LEU A 263 5.20 -0.89 -19.82
N ILE A 264 5.61 -2.13 -19.50
CA ILE A 264 5.00 -3.34 -20.06
C ILE A 264 3.54 -3.46 -19.61
N PHE A 265 3.25 -3.22 -18.33
CA PHE A 265 1.90 -3.23 -17.78
C PHE A 265 1.01 -2.15 -18.38
N ILE A 266 1.51 -0.95 -18.67
CA ILE A 266 0.76 0.07 -19.41
C ILE A 266 0.33 -0.49 -20.76
N TYR A 267 1.26 -1.06 -21.52
CA TYR A 267 0.99 -1.60 -22.85
C TYR A 267 -0.02 -2.76 -22.81
N LEU A 268 0.21 -3.75 -21.94
CA LEU A 268 -0.67 -4.91 -21.82
C LEU A 268 -2.04 -4.54 -21.29
N SER A 269 -2.11 -3.69 -20.25
CA SER A 269 -3.38 -3.22 -19.67
C SER A 269 -4.17 -2.39 -20.67
N TRP A 270 -3.53 -1.47 -21.40
CA TRP A 270 -4.19 -0.69 -22.44
C TRP A 270 -4.79 -1.58 -23.53
N THR A 271 -4.05 -2.60 -23.95
CA THR A 271 -4.51 -3.56 -24.96
C THR A 271 -5.69 -4.38 -24.45
N LEU A 272 -5.61 -4.93 -23.23
CA LEU A 272 -6.71 -5.65 -22.60
C LEU A 272 -7.94 -4.78 -22.40
N LEU A 273 -7.77 -3.55 -21.91
CA LEU A 273 -8.85 -2.58 -21.75
C LEU A 273 -9.56 -2.30 -23.08
N ARG A 274 -8.81 -2.20 -24.20
CA ARG A 274 -9.39 -2.03 -25.52
C ARG A 274 -10.22 -3.25 -25.95
N VAL A 275 -9.72 -4.46 -25.72
CA VAL A 275 -10.42 -5.71 -26.05
C VAL A 275 -11.68 -5.87 -25.20
N TYR A 276 -11.57 -5.70 -23.88
CA TYR A 276 -12.69 -5.80 -22.94
C TYR A 276 -13.76 -4.75 -23.22
N ASN A 277 -13.38 -3.49 -23.47
CA ASN A 277 -14.35 -2.48 -23.87
C ASN A 277 -15.04 -2.84 -25.18
N ALA A 278 -14.32 -3.36 -26.17
CA ALA A 278 -14.92 -3.76 -27.45
C ALA A 278 -15.92 -4.92 -27.27
N GLN A 279 -15.62 -5.90 -26.41
CA GLN A 279 -16.51 -7.03 -26.12
C GLN A 279 -17.75 -6.59 -25.32
N SER A 280 -17.57 -5.78 -24.27
CA SER A 280 -18.68 -5.31 -23.42
C SER A 280 -19.70 -4.47 -24.20
N PHE A 281 -19.26 -3.64 -25.17
CA PHE A 281 -20.21 -2.78 -25.92
C PHE A 281 -20.85 -3.45 -27.13
N LYS A 282 -20.15 -4.38 -27.80
CA LYS A 282 -20.70 -5.05 -28.99
C LYS A 282 -21.83 -6.03 -28.67
N CYS A 283 -21.86 -6.59 -27.46
CA CYS A 283 -22.82 -7.63 -27.13
C CYS A 283 -24.23 -7.09 -26.80
N VAL A 284 -24.35 -5.82 -26.36
CA VAL A 284 -25.61 -5.31 -25.79
C VAL A 284 -26.13 -4.03 -26.48
N GLY A 285 -25.35 -3.38 -27.36
CA GLY A 285 -25.82 -2.19 -28.09
C GLY A 285 -26.26 -1.04 -27.18
N ALA A 286 -25.58 -0.87 -26.03
CA ALA A 286 -26.00 0.03 -24.97
C ALA A 286 -26.07 1.51 -25.44
N PRO A 287 -27.13 2.26 -25.07
CA PRO A 287 -27.17 3.70 -25.32
C PRO A 287 -26.04 4.44 -24.57
N PRO A 288 -25.51 5.55 -25.14
CA PRO A 288 -24.28 6.20 -24.66
C PRO A 288 -24.35 6.73 -23.22
N HIS A 289 -25.55 7.02 -22.72
CA HIS A 289 -25.73 7.47 -21.34
C HIS A 289 -25.48 6.36 -20.31
N ILE A 290 -25.88 5.11 -20.58
CA ILE A 290 -25.62 3.95 -19.70
C ILE A 290 -24.12 3.66 -19.64
N ILE A 291 -23.43 3.78 -20.77
CA ILE A 291 -21.98 3.61 -20.86
C ILE A 291 -21.25 4.56 -19.90
N ARG A 292 -21.69 5.83 -19.83
CA ARG A 292 -21.11 6.81 -18.91
C ARG A 292 -21.33 6.43 -17.45
N ILE A 293 -22.52 5.95 -17.09
CA ILE A 293 -22.84 5.51 -15.72
C ILE A 293 -22.00 4.27 -15.35
N ASN A 294 -21.86 3.32 -16.28
CA ASN A 294 -21.03 2.13 -16.08
C ASN A 294 -19.57 2.49 -15.79
N LYS A 295 -19.02 3.53 -16.46
CA LYS A 295 -17.65 4.01 -16.15
C LYS A 295 -17.49 4.48 -14.71
N PHE A 296 -18.46 5.21 -14.15
CA PHE A 296 -18.42 5.61 -12.74
C PHE A 296 -18.51 4.41 -11.80
N PHE A 297 -19.37 3.44 -12.11
CA PHE A 297 -19.45 2.19 -11.35
C PHE A 297 -18.11 1.45 -11.34
N MET A 298 -17.48 1.29 -12.50
CA MET A 298 -16.16 0.66 -12.59
C MET A 298 -15.10 1.44 -11.80
N ALA A 299 -15.14 2.77 -11.83
CA ALA A 299 -14.25 3.60 -11.03
C ALA A 299 -14.45 3.37 -9.51
N VAL A 300 -15.70 3.29 -9.03
CA VAL A 300 -15.99 2.96 -7.62
C VAL A 300 -15.40 1.60 -7.25
N LEU A 301 -15.60 0.57 -8.08
CA LEU A 301 -15.06 -0.76 -7.79
C LEU A 301 -13.54 -0.78 -7.74
N ALA A 302 -12.88 -0.07 -8.66
CA ALA A 302 -11.41 0.05 -8.64
C ALA A 302 -10.93 0.77 -7.36
N CYS A 303 -11.58 1.87 -6.96
CA CYS A 303 -11.28 2.57 -5.72
C CYS A 303 -11.50 1.67 -4.49
N LEU A 304 -12.62 0.95 -4.40
CA LEU A 304 -12.91 0.05 -3.28
C LEU A 304 -11.89 -1.08 -3.13
N GLN A 305 -11.37 -1.59 -4.26
CA GLN A 305 -10.35 -2.64 -4.23
C GLN A 305 -9.00 -2.11 -3.78
N MET A 306 -8.56 -0.98 -4.32
CA MET A 306 -7.33 -0.33 -3.87
C MET A 306 -7.42 0.07 -2.39
N GLU A 307 -8.57 0.61 -1.98
CA GLU A 307 -8.84 1.00 -0.60
C GLU A 307 -8.71 -0.16 0.36
N ALA A 308 -9.25 -1.34 0.00
CA ALA A 308 -9.17 -2.53 0.83
C ALA A 308 -7.72 -2.88 1.21
N PHE A 309 -6.80 -2.80 0.26
CA PHE A 309 -5.39 -3.08 0.52
C PHE A 309 -4.70 -1.93 1.26
N VAL A 310 -4.84 -0.70 0.75
CA VAL A 310 -4.12 0.47 1.29
C VAL A 310 -4.54 0.76 2.72
N LEU A 311 -5.84 0.68 3.03
CA LEU A 311 -6.32 0.86 4.40
C LEU A 311 -5.84 -0.26 5.31
N VAL A 312 -6.00 -1.54 4.93
CA VAL A 312 -5.58 -2.67 5.78
C VAL A 312 -4.07 -2.65 6.02
N THR A 313 -3.26 -2.34 5.02
CA THR A 313 -1.81 -2.19 5.18
C THR A 313 -1.47 -1.01 6.07
N GLY A 314 -2.07 0.17 5.84
CA GLY A 314 -1.85 1.34 6.71
C GLY A 314 -2.24 1.09 8.17
N MET A 315 -3.38 0.43 8.38
CA MET A 315 -3.84 -0.05 9.68
C MET A 315 -2.85 -1.05 10.31
N GLY A 316 -2.37 -2.02 9.52
CA GLY A 316 -1.40 -3.03 9.93
C GLY A 316 -0.04 -2.44 10.33
N LEU A 317 0.44 -1.45 9.59
CA LEU A 317 1.68 -0.74 9.91
C LEU A 317 1.52 0.07 11.21
N TRP A 318 0.39 0.76 11.38
CA TRP A 318 0.13 1.52 12.60
C TRP A 318 0.02 0.64 13.85
N ILE A 319 -0.75 -0.46 13.78
CA ILE A 319 -0.91 -1.36 14.93
C ILE A 319 0.40 -2.04 15.31
N ASP A 320 1.24 -2.38 14.33
CA ASP A 320 2.56 -2.95 14.59
C ASP A 320 3.49 -1.93 15.26
N ILE A 321 3.45 -0.65 14.87
CA ILE A 321 4.14 0.41 15.61
C ILE A 321 3.64 0.49 17.04
N LEU A 322 2.31 0.56 17.21
CA LEU A 322 1.67 0.77 18.50
C LEU A 322 2.03 -0.34 19.51
N ILE A 323 2.14 -1.58 19.06
CA ILE A 323 2.36 -2.75 19.94
C ILE A 323 3.86 -3.07 20.09
N ASN A 324 4.64 -3.01 19.01
CA ASN A 324 6.01 -3.55 18.98
C ASN A 324 7.11 -2.49 19.14
N THR A 325 6.79 -1.24 19.46
CA THR A 325 7.79 -0.16 19.66
C THR A 325 7.72 0.49 21.04
N ALA A 326 8.68 1.38 21.30
CA ALA A 326 8.75 2.25 22.49
C ALA A 326 7.48 3.08 22.75
N ILE A 327 6.61 3.20 21.76
CA ILE A 327 5.37 3.97 21.80
C ILE A 327 4.28 3.28 22.64
N ALA A 328 4.29 1.95 22.74
CA ALA A 328 3.28 1.18 23.47
C ALA A 328 3.04 1.69 24.92
N PRO A 329 4.08 1.89 25.75
CA PRO A 329 3.91 2.42 27.11
C PRO A 329 3.58 3.92 27.17
N MET A 330 3.83 4.70 26.11
CA MET A 330 3.58 6.15 26.08
C MET A 330 2.12 6.49 25.73
N SER A 331 1.43 5.57 25.06
CA SER A 331 0.07 5.79 24.60
C SER A 331 -0.95 5.52 25.71
N GLU A 332 -1.57 6.59 26.23
CA GLU A 332 -2.62 6.51 27.26
C GLU A 332 -3.87 5.73 26.79
N HIS A 333 -4.10 5.66 25.48
CA HIS A 333 -5.32 5.11 24.88
C HIS A 333 -5.06 3.93 23.94
N THR A 334 -4.05 3.11 24.24
CA THR A 334 -3.68 1.92 23.43
C THR A 334 -4.85 0.97 23.18
N GLU A 335 -5.68 0.70 24.19
CA GLU A 335 -6.86 -0.16 24.05
C GLU A 335 -7.89 0.42 23.08
N LEU A 336 -8.11 1.74 23.11
CA LEU A 336 -9.05 2.41 22.20
C LEU A 336 -8.57 2.33 20.75
N TYR A 337 -7.26 2.49 20.52
CA TYR A 337 -6.67 2.33 19.19
C TYR A 337 -6.79 0.90 18.67
N GLN A 338 -6.54 -0.10 19.53
CA GLN A 338 -6.72 -1.51 19.19
C GLN A 338 -8.20 -1.82 18.85
N ALA A 339 -9.14 -1.33 19.66
CA ALA A 339 -10.56 -1.50 19.41
C ALA A 339 -11.01 -0.83 18.09
N GLY A 340 -10.53 0.39 17.83
CA GLY A 340 -10.78 1.11 16.58
C GLY A 340 -10.24 0.39 15.34
N PHE A 341 -9.07 -0.24 15.45
CA PHE A 341 -8.48 -1.10 14.42
C PHE A 341 -9.36 -2.33 14.15
N ILE A 342 -9.70 -3.10 15.19
CA ILE A 342 -10.52 -4.31 15.05
C ILE A 342 -11.88 -3.95 14.44
N PHE A 343 -12.51 -2.90 14.95
CA PHE A 343 -13.78 -2.40 14.42
C PHE A 343 -13.67 -2.03 12.94
N SER A 344 -12.65 -1.27 12.55
CA SER A 344 -12.44 -0.87 11.15
C SER A 344 -12.21 -2.07 10.24
N ALA A 345 -11.37 -3.02 10.66
CA ALA A 345 -11.09 -4.25 9.89
C ALA A 345 -12.36 -5.11 9.68
N VAL A 346 -13.18 -5.27 10.73
CA VAL A 346 -14.44 -6.02 10.64
C VAL A 346 -15.48 -5.26 9.81
N ALA A 347 -15.60 -3.94 9.98
CA ALA A 347 -16.56 -3.10 9.25
C ALA A 347 -16.20 -2.94 7.76
N LEU A 348 -14.93 -3.05 7.40
CA LEU A 348 -14.45 -2.92 6.02
C LEU A 348 -15.04 -3.98 5.09
N LEU A 349 -15.16 -5.24 5.53
CA LEU A 349 -15.68 -6.33 4.69
C LEU A 349 -17.16 -6.12 4.32
N PRO A 350 -18.10 -5.88 5.28
CA PRO A 350 -19.46 -5.49 4.96
C PRO A 350 -19.52 -4.21 4.13
N TRP A 351 -18.67 -3.22 4.42
CA TRP A 351 -18.67 -1.95 3.68
C TRP A 351 -18.36 -2.15 2.19
N ILE A 352 -17.31 -2.91 1.86
CA ILE A 352 -16.97 -3.25 0.46
C ILE A 352 -18.09 -4.04 -0.19
N ALA A 353 -18.60 -5.08 0.48
CA ALA A 353 -19.70 -5.90 -0.04
C ALA A 353 -20.96 -5.06 -0.30
N MET A 354 -21.26 -4.11 0.59
CA MET A 354 -22.38 -3.19 0.43
C MET A 354 -22.16 -2.21 -0.72
N GLY A 355 -20.96 -1.65 -0.87
CA GLY A 355 -20.61 -0.80 -2.02
C GLY A 355 -20.84 -1.54 -3.34
N TRP A 356 -20.33 -2.77 -3.45
CA TRP A 356 -20.51 -3.59 -4.64
C TRP A 356 -21.97 -3.93 -4.93
N TYR A 357 -22.70 -4.42 -3.93
CA TYR A 357 -24.07 -4.89 -4.10
C TYR A 357 -25.07 -3.73 -4.29
N SER A 358 -24.88 -2.61 -3.59
CA SER A 358 -25.77 -1.44 -3.69
C SER A 358 -25.77 -0.84 -5.08
N ILE A 359 -24.59 -0.74 -5.73
CA ILE A 359 -24.49 -0.18 -7.08
C ILE A 359 -25.03 -1.16 -8.10
N ARG A 360 -24.68 -2.45 -8.00
CA ARG A 360 -25.12 -3.48 -8.95
C ARG A 360 -26.64 -3.64 -9.00
N ARG A 361 -27.31 -3.54 -7.85
CA ARG A 361 -28.78 -3.69 -7.74
C ARG A 361 -29.53 -2.37 -7.58
N GLU A 362 -28.86 -1.24 -7.73
CA GLU A 362 -29.42 0.11 -7.53
C GLU A 362 -30.21 0.28 -6.19
N MET A 363 -29.74 -0.38 -5.12
CA MET A 363 -30.45 -0.41 -3.84
C MET A 363 -30.18 0.86 -3.02
N LYS A 364 -31.10 1.84 -3.08
CA LYS A 364 -31.00 3.14 -2.38
C LYS A 364 -30.71 3.05 -0.88
N LYS A 365 -31.34 2.09 -0.18
CA LYS A 365 -31.15 1.89 1.28
C LYS A 365 -29.73 1.39 1.58
N LEU A 366 -29.25 0.43 0.80
CA LEU A 366 -27.94 -0.19 0.99
C LEU A 366 -26.80 0.77 0.59
N MET A 367 -27.04 1.61 -0.43
CA MET A 367 -26.14 2.72 -0.76
C MET A 367 -26.08 3.78 0.36
N LEU A 368 -27.20 4.05 1.05
CA LEU A 368 -27.19 4.97 2.20
C LEU A 368 -26.35 4.39 3.35
N ALA A 369 -26.49 3.09 3.63
CA ALA A 369 -25.68 2.39 4.63
C ALA A 369 -24.19 2.39 4.26
N PHE A 370 -23.84 2.13 3.00
CA PHE A 370 -22.48 2.23 2.48
C PHE A 370 -21.88 3.63 2.73
N LEU A 371 -22.60 4.70 2.41
CA LEU A 371 -22.15 6.06 2.64
C LEU A 371 -22.03 6.38 4.14
N ALA A 372 -22.99 5.96 4.96
CA ALA A 372 -22.97 6.21 6.40
C ALA A 372 -21.76 5.53 7.08
N ILE A 373 -21.49 4.26 6.73
CA ILE A 373 -20.33 3.54 7.28
C ILE A 373 -19.02 4.14 6.77
N GLY A 374 -18.95 4.52 5.49
CA GLY A 374 -17.77 5.22 4.95
C GLY A 374 -17.48 6.53 5.68
N LEU A 375 -18.52 7.31 6.02
CA LEU A 375 -18.38 8.53 6.81
C LEU A 375 -17.87 8.24 8.23
N VAL A 376 -18.37 7.18 8.88
CA VAL A 376 -17.89 6.74 10.21
C VAL A 376 -16.42 6.35 10.15
N ILE A 377 -16.01 5.58 9.13
CA ILE A 377 -14.60 5.19 8.92
C ILE A 377 -13.74 6.45 8.72
N ILE A 378 -14.10 7.35 7.80
CA ILE A 378 -13.36 8.60 7.56
C ILE A 378 -13.23 9.43 8.84
N THR A 379 -14.32 9.58 9.58
CA THR A 379 -14.33 10.36 10.83
C THR A 379 -13.45 9.71 11.89
N GLY A 380 -13.56 8.38 12.09
CA GLY A 380 -12.75 7.64 13.04
C GLY A 380 -11.24 7.75 12.75
N TRP A 381 -10.84 7.61 11.48
CA TRP A 381 -9.46 7.79 11.07
C TRP A 381 -8.99 9.24 11.14
N SER A 382 -9.86 10.21 10.86
CA SER A 382 -9.53 11.63 11.02
C SER A 382 -9.30 12.00 12.48
N VAL A 383 -10.07 11.43 13.41
CA VAL A 383 -9.89 11.61 14.86
C VAL A 383 -8.55 11.06 15.35
N MET A 384 -7.95 10.07 14.68
CA MET A 384 -6.60 9.60 15.03
C MET A 384 -5.54 10.69 14.92
N PHE A 385 -5.72 11.68 14.05
CA PHE A 385 -4.82 12.84 13.98
C PHE A 385 -4.94 13.77 15.19
N TYR A 386 -5.91 13.59 16.08
CA TYR A 386 -5.89 14.27 17.38
C TYR A 386 -4.78 13.69 18.29
N SER A 387 -4.45 12.41 18.13
CA SER A 387 -3.37 11.76 18.86
C SER A 387 -2.02 12.32 18.43
N ILE A 388 -1.27 12.82 19.41
CA ILE A 388 0.04 13.40 19.13
C ILE A 388 1.05 12.31 18.74
N VAL A 389 0.87 11.09 19.29
CA VAL A 389 1.65 9.90 18.93
C VAL A 389 1.47 9.55 17.45
N TYR A 390 0.22 9.55 16.98
CA TYR A 390 -0.09 9.25 15.59
C TYR A 390 0.49 10.30 14.65
N ARG A 391 0.31 11.59 14.97
CA ARG A 391 0.87 12.70 14.18
C ARG A 391 2.39 12.63 14.09
N TRP A 392 3.05 12.34 15.22
CA TRP A 392 4.50 12.21 15.25
C TRP A 392 4.96 11.04 14.38
N SER A 393 4.32 9.87 14.51
CA SER A 393 4.65 8.68 13.71
C SER A 393 4.40 8.92 12.22
N PHE A 394 3.31 9.60 11.88
CA PHE A 394 2.96 10.01 10.51
C PHE A 394 4.05 10.89 9.88
N MET A 395 4.58 11.85 10.64
CA MET A 395 5.65 12.75 10.16
C MET A 395 7.02 12.06 10.10
N GLN A 396 7.31 11.20 11.07
CA GLN A 396 8.63 10.56 11.19
C GLN A 396 8.80 9.39 10.20
N TRP A 397 7.71 8.71 9.83
CA TRP A 397 7.76 7.58 8.91
C TRP A 397 6.94 7.85 7.65
N PRO A 398 7.59 8.36 6.57
CA PRO A 398 6.91 8.71 5.32
C PRO A 398 6.10 7.57 4.70
N TYR A 399 6.50 6.32 4.90
CA TYR A 399 5.78 5.17 4.35
C TYR A 399 4.39 5.02 4.96
N LEU A 400 4.29 5.07 6.30
CA LEU A 400 3.00 5.11 7.00
C LEU A 400 2.19 6.32 6.54
N GLY A 401 2.83 7.49 6.45
CA GLY A 401 2.18 8.72 5.99
C GLY A 401 1.54 8.56 4.61
N CYS A 402 2.27 7.99 3.64
CA CYS A 402 1.76 7.72 2.30
C CYS A 402 0.56 6.77 2.29
N PHE A 403 0.60 5.67 3.05
CA PHE A 403 -0.53 4.73 3.14
C PHE A 403 -1.76 5.38 3.77
N THR A 404 -1.59 6.13 4.87
CA THR A 404 -2.69 6.86 5.51
C THR A 404 -3.29 7.92 4.59
N THR A 405 -2.46 8.70 3.89
CA THR A 405 -2.97 9.72 2.96
C THR A 405 -3.65 9.09 1.76
N ALA A 406 -3.10 8.01 1.21
CA ALA A 406 -3.69 7.29 0.09
C ALA A 406 -5.04 6.67 0.46
N SER A 407 -5.17 6.04 1.65
CA SER A 407 -6.45 5.48 2.11
C SER A 407 -7.51 6.57 2.33
N LEU A 408 -7.18 7.66 3.02
CA LEU A 408 -8.14 8.76 3.19
C LEU A 408 -8.59 9.38 1.86
N THR A 409 -7.68 9.48 0.89
CA THR A 409 -7.99 9.99 -0.46
C THR A 409 -8.91 9.03 -1.21
N LEU A 410 -8.62 7.72 -1.16
CA LEU A 410 -9.42 6.68 -1.81
C LEU A 410 -10.79 6.52 -1.14
N LEU A 411 -10.90 6.63 0.18
CA LEU A 411 -12.18 6.71 0.91
C LEU A 411 -13.00 7.91 0.42
N LEU A 412 -12.42 9.11 0.40
CA LEU A 412 -13.12 10.30 -0.04
C LEU A 412 -13.58 10.19 -1.50
N ALA A 413 -12.72 9.69 -2.39
CA ALA A 413 -13.04 9.43 -3.79
C ALA A 413 -14.19 8.42 -3.92
N SER A 414 -14.15 7.32 -3.16
CA SER A 414 -15.20 6.29 -3.17
C SER A 414 -16.55 6.83 -2.68
N MET A 415 -16.53 7.74 -1.68
CA MET A 415 -17.72 8.41 -1.16
C MET A 415 -18.33 9.35 -2.20
N ILE A 416 -17.52 10.20 -2.84
CA ILE A 416 -17.97 11.12 -3.89
C ILE A 416 -18.54 10.33 -5.07
N LEU A 417 -17.82 9.33 -5.56
CA LEU A 417 -18.28 8.48 -6.67
C LEU A 417 -19.54 7.68 -6.28
N GLY A 418 -19.66 7.22 -5.03
CA GLY A 418 -20.86 6.56 -4.51
C GLY A 418 -22.09 7.48 -4.52
N VAL A 419 -21.92 8.76 -4.14
CA VAL A 419 -22.98 9.78 -4.26
C VAL A 419 -23.36 10.00 -5.73
N VAL A 420 -22.38 10.13 -6.63
CA VAL A 420 -22.64 10.27 -8.08
C VAL A 420 -23.40 9.06 -8.61
N CYS A 421 -23.04 7.83 -8.23
CA CYS A 421 -23.78 6.62 -8.58
C CYS A 421 -25.22 6.66 -8.05
N ARG A 422 -25.43 7.06 -6.78
CA ARG A 422 -26.76 7.19 -6.16
C ARG A 422 -27.66 8.15 -6.92
N LEU A 423 -27.13 9.29 -7.36
CA LEU A 423 -27.89 10.30 -8.14
C LEU A 423 -28.28 9.79 -9.53
N ASN A 424 -27.66 8.72 -10.02
CA ASN A 424 -27.95 8.10 -11.30
C ASN A 424 -28.78 6.81 -11.21
N PHE A 425 -29.25 6.42 -10.02
CA PHE A 425 -30.12 5.25 -9.86
C PHE A 425 -31.48 5.46 -10.53
N GLY A 426 -32.07 4.40 -11.09
CA GLY A 426 -33.32 4.40 -11.84
C GLY A 426 -33.17 4.71 -13.33
N LYS A 427 -31.95 4.92 -13.83
CA LYS A 427 -31.67 5.23 -15.25
C LYS A 427 -31.38 3.98 -16.10
N GLY A 428 -31.74 2.79 -15.62
CA GLY A 428 -31.64 1.56 -16.40
C GLY A 428 -30.33 0.77 -16.27
N LEU A 429 -29.43 1.11 -15.33
CA LEU A 429 -28.15 0.39 -15.16
C LEU A 429 -28.39 -1.02 -14.61
N ALA A 430 -29.31 -1.18 -13.66
CA ALA A 430 -29.66 -2.49 -13.11
C ALA A 430 -30.18 -3.45 -14.19
N GLN A 431 -31.07 -2.98 -15.08
CA GLN A 431 -31.60 -3.77 -16.19
C GLN A 431 -30.49 -4.18 -17.16
N TYR A 432 -29.57 -3.24 -17.47
CA TYR A 432 -28.43 -3.52 -18.33
C TYR A 432 -27.52 -4.62 -17.75
N LEU A 433 -27.14 -4.49 -16.47
CA LEU A 433 -26.30 -5.49 -15.80
C LEU A 433 -26.99 -6.85 -15.65
N HIS A 434 -28.32 -6.85 -15.48
CA HIS A 434 -29.09 -8.10 -15.42
C HIS A 434 -29.17 -8.80 -16.78
N ALA A 435 -29.35 -8.04 -17.87
CA ALA A 435 -29.30 -8.57 -19.23
C ALA A 435 -27.91 -9.15 -19.54
N GLU A 436 -26.83 -8.44 -19.18
CA GLU A 436 -25.45 -8.91 -19.34
C GLU A 436 -25.20 -10.22 -18.56
N GLU A 437 -25.62 -10.30 -17.29
CA GLU A 437 -25.50 -11.51 -16.49
C GLU A 437 -26.31 -12.68 -17.08
N SER A 438 -27.49 -12.42 -17.61
CA SER A 438 -28.36 -13.44 -18.20
C SER A 438 -27.78 -13.99 -19.52
N LEU A 439 -27.24 -13.12 -20.36
CA LEU A 439 -26.52 -13.49 -21.57
C LEU A 439 -25.24 -14.29 -21.26
N ALA A 440 -24.49 -13.89 -20.23
CA ALA A 440 -23.31 -14.61 -19.77
C ALA A 440 -23.66 -16.02 -19.26
N LYS A 441 -24.76 -16.17 -18.51
CA LYS A 441 -25.23 -17.49 -18.01
C LYS A 441 -25.64 -18.44 -19.12
N LEU A 442 -26.21 -17.92 -20.20
CA LEU A 442 -26.64 -18.72 -21.35
C LEU A 442 -25.47 -19.15 -22.26
N ASN A 443 -24.22 -18.82 -21.91
CA ASN A 443 -23.05 -19.05 -22.75
C ASN A 443 -23.20 -18.50 -24.19
N PHE A 444 -23.98 -17.43 -24.37
CA PHE A 444 -24.02 -16.66 -25.62
C PHE A 444 -22.72 -15.84 -25.82
N ALA A 445 -21.60 -16.32 -25.28
CA ALA A 445 -20.30 -15.76 -25.52
C ALA A 445 -20.05 -15.76 -27.03
N GLN A 446 -19.84 -14.55 -27.56
CA GLN A 446 -19.72 -14.25 -28.99
C GLN A 446 -18.70 -15.15 -29.70
N ASP A 447 -17.74 -15.70 -28.96
CA ASP A 447 -16.70 -16.62 -29.44
C ASP A 447 -17.24 -17.91 -30.07
N LYS A 448 -18.42 -18.41 -29.66
CA LYS A 448 -19.02 -19.57 -30.35
C LYS A 448 -19.47 -19.20 -31.77
N PHE A 449 -20.06 -18.02 -31.95
CA PHE A 449 -20.51 -17.58 -33.27
C PHE A 449 -19.35 -17.23 -34.21
N VAL A 450 -18.21 -16.75 -33.67
CA VAL A 450 -17.02 -16.44 -34.49
C VAL A 450 -16.34 -17.73 -34.96
N HIS A 451 -16.24 -18.76 -34.10
CA HIS A 451 -15.68 -20.04 -34.53
C HIS A 451 -16.60 -20.81 -35.47
N ASP A 452 -17.92 -20.77 -35.26
CA ASP A 452 -18.85 -21.40 -36.17
C ASP A 452 -18.89 -20.70 -37.53
N SER A 453 -18.78 -19.37 -37.59
CA SER A 453 -18.72 -18.67 -38.89
C SER A 453 -17.45 -18.96 -39.67
N ALA A 454 -16.30 -19.13 -39.01
CA ALA A 454 -15.05 -19.55 -39.67
C ALA A 454 -15.09 -21.02 -40.11
N SER A 455 -15.64 -21.91 -39.26
CA SER A 455 -15.90 -23.31 -39.59
C SER A 455 -16.86 -23.43 -40.78
N ILE A 456 -17.99 -22.72 -40.76
CA ILE A 456 -18.97 -22.66 -41.84
C ILE A 456 -18.33 -22.07 -43.10
N ARG A 457 -17.51 -21.01 -43.00
CA ARG A 457 -16.83 -20.45 -44.17
C ARG A 457 -15.82 -21.45 -44.76
N SER A 458 -15.13 -22.21 -43.93
CA SER A 458 -14.22 -23.27 -44.38
C SER A 458 -14.97 -24.45 -45.02
N SER A 459 -16.11 -24.87 -44.46
CA SER A 459 -16.93 -25.94 -45.01
C SER A 459 -17.65 -25.52 -46.29
N VAL A 460 -18.07 -24.25 -46.41
CA VAL A 460 -18.59 -23.68 -47.66
C VAL A 460 -17.51 -23.64 -48.73
N HIS A 461 -16.27 -23.30 -48.38
CA HIS A 461 -15.15 -23.33 -49.33
C HIS A 461 -14.87 -24.76 -49.80
N TYR A 462 -14.90 -25.73 -48.88
CA TYR A 462 -14.73 -27.15 -49.18
C TYR A 462 -15.86 -27.72 -50.04
N ALA A 463 -17.11 -27.33 -49.76
CA ALA A 463 -18.27 -27.73 -50.56
C ALA A 463 -18.19 -27.17 -51.99
N LYS A 464 -17.72 -25.92 -52.16
CA LYS A 464 -17.53 -25.31 -53.47
C LYS A 464 -16.40 -25.97 -54.27
N GLU A 465 -15.37 -26.46 -53.58
CA GLU A 465 -14.27 -27.20 -54.18
C GLU A 465 -14.67 -28.61 -54.62
N ILE A 466 -15.49 -29.31 -53.83
CA ILE A 466 -16.10 -30.59 -54.24
C ILE A 466 -17.02 -30.39 -55.45
N GLN A 467 -17.81 -29.32 -55.48
CA GLN A 467 -18.72 -29.02 -56.59
C GLN A 467 -17.98 -28.69 -57.89
N ASN A 468 -16.78 -28.11 -57.83
CA ASN A 468 -15.97 -27.84 -59.02
C ASN A 468 -15.23 -29.08 -59.54
N ASN A 469 -15.02 -30.10 -58.72
CA ASN A 469 -14.31 -31.34 -59.11
C ASN A 469 -15.24 -32.48 -59.56
N PHE A 470 -16.56 -32.34 -59.39
CA PHE A 470 -17.55 -33.27 -59.96
C PHE A 470 -18.30 -32.61 -61.13
N PRO A 471 -18.00 -32.98 -62.39
CA PRO A 471 -18.77 -32.49 -63.53
C PRO A 471 -20.20 -33.01 -63.43
N ILE A 472 -21.12 -32.11 -63.12
CA ILE A 472 -22.56 -32.41 -63.14
C ILE A 472 -22.94 -32.77 -64.57
N PRO A 473 -23.53 -33.96 -64.83
CA PRO A 473 -24.05 -34.30 -66.14
C PRO A 473 -25.11 -33.27 -66.55
N GLN A 474 -24.92 -32.64 -67.70
CA GLN A 474 -25.91 -31.74 -68.27
C GLN A 474 -27.21 -32.52 -68.50
N SER A 475 -28.23 -32.26 -67.69
CA SER A 475 -29.56 -32.78 -67.92
C SER A 475 -30.27 -31.93 -68.99
N PRO A 476 -31.03 -32.58 -69.90
CA PRO A 476 -31.64 -31.89 -71.02
C PRO A 476 -32.84 -31.05 -70.59
N SER A 477 -32.92 -29.90 -71.24
CA SER A 477 -33.99 -28.91 -71.17
C SER A 477 -35.38 -29.46 -71.49
N LYS A 478 -36.37 -28.77 -70.91
CA LYS A 478 -37.82 -28.71 -71.19
C LYS A 478 -38.66 -29.65 -70.34
N VAL A 479 -39.54 -29.04 -69.54
CA VAL A 479 -41.01 -29.20 -69.58
C VAL A 479 -41.64 -28.34 -68.48
N GLY A 480 -42.67 -27.59 -68.86
CA GLY A 480 -43.86 -27.35 -68.03
C GLY A 480 -43.78 -26.30 -66.93
N HIS A 481 -44.33 -25.11 -67.23
CA HIS A 481 -44.96 -24.25 -66.24
C HIS A 481 -45.97 -25.07 -65.41
N SER A 482 -45.77 -25.16 -64.10
CA SER A 482 -46.78 -25.62 -63.15
C SER A 482 -46.88 -24.56 -62.05
N ASP A 483 -48.05 -23.95 -61.97
CA ASP A 483 -48.46 -23.03 -60.92
C ASP A 483 -48.35 -23.72 -59.55
N TYR A 484 -47.34 -23.35 -58.78
CA TYR A 484 -47.22 -23.75 -57.38
C TYR A 484 -48.04 -22.77 -56.53
N ASN A 485 -49.15 -23.28 -55.99
CA ASN A 485 -50.02 -22.58 -55.08
C ASN A 485 -49.27 -22.16 -53.81
N HIS A 486 -49.30 -20.86 -53.53
CA HIS A 486 -48.71 -20.19 -52.36
C HIS A 486 -49.45 -20.51 -51.02
N SER A 487 -50.32 -21.53 -50.98
CA SER A 487 -51.19 -21.78 -49.81
C SER A 487 -50.68 -22.77 -48.78
N ASP A 488 -49.63 -23.57 -49.08
CA ASP A 488 -49.14 -24.58 -48.13
C ASP A 488 -48.03 -24.05 -47.20
N TYR A 489 -47.36 -22.96 -47.56
CA TYR A 489 -46.34 -22.36 -46.68
C TYR A 489 -46.95 -21.64 -45.46
N ASP A 490 -48.13 -21.04 -45.63
CA ASP A 490 -48.86 -20.38 -44.54
C ASP A 490 -49.53 -21.36 -43.57
N ARG A 491 -49.74 -22.62 -43.97
CA ARG A 491 -50.26 -23.67 -43.09
C ARG A 491 -49.17 -24.22 -42.17
N ALA A 492 -47.94 -24.39 -42.69
CA ALA A 492 -46.80 -24.82 -41.88
C ALA A 492 -46.35 -23.76 -40.86
N LEU A 493 -46.48 -22.47 -41.17
CA LEU A 493 -46.15 -21.40 -40.22
C LEU A 493 -47.16 -21.30 -39.06
N ARG A 494 -48.46 -21.55 -39.31
CA ARG A 494 -49.49 -21.53 -38.25
C ARG A 494 -49.45 -22.76 -37.35
N GLU A 495 -49.04 -23.92 -37.86
CA GLU A 495 -48.86 -25.11 -37.02
C GLU A 495 -47.64 -25.01 -36.09
N ALA A 496 -46.64 -24.19 -36.43
CA ALA A 496 -45.51 -23.89 -35.56
C ALA A 496 -45.86 -22.87 -34.45
N GLU A 497 -46.81 -21.96 -34.70
CA GLU A 497 -47.24 -20.94 -33.73
C GLU A 497 -48.19 -21.53 -32.66
N ILE A 498 -49.03 -22.52 -33.02
CA ILE A 498 -49.97 -23.16 -32.07
C ILE A 498 -49.25 -24.09 -31.07
N LYS A 499 -48.07 -24.64 -31.42
CA LYS A 499 -47.29 -25.49 -30.50
C LYS A 499 -46.43 -24.72 -29.48
N GLY A 500 -46.32 -23.39 -29.61
CA GLY A 500 -45.56 -22.55 -28.69
C GLY A 500 -46.30 -22.15 -27.41
N ASP A 501 -47.63 -22.16 -27.44
CA ASP A 501 -48.46 -21.64 -26.34
C ASP A 501 -48.94 -22.71 -25.34
N GLU A 502 -48.72 -24.01 -25.61
CA GLU A 502 -49.19 -25.11 -24.76
C GLU A 502 -48.18 -25.54 -23.68
N GLU A 503 -46.93 -25.05 -23.72
CA GLU A 503 -45.89 -25.37 -22.73
C GLU A 503 -45.75 -24.31 -21.61
N SER A 504 -46.53 -23.22 -21.62
CA SER A 504 -46.46 -22.17 -20.61
C SER A 504 -47.57 -22.24 -19.53
N ALA A 505 -48.33 -23.32 -19.46
CA ALA A 505 -49.52 -23.42 -18.60
C ALA A 505 -49.60 -24.64 -17.67
N ILE A 506 -48.48 -25.23 -17.20
CA ILE A 506 -48.50 -26.17 -16.06
C ILE A 506 -47.28 -25.89 -15.16
N GLY A 507 -47.50 -25.36 -13.95
CA GLY A 507 -46.43 -25.21 -12.95
C GLY A 507 -46.61 -24.15 -11.86
N SER A 508 -47.84 -23.82 -11.46
CA SER A 508 -48.11 -23.09 -10.21
C SER A 508 -48.49 -24.12 -9.14
N VAL A 509 -47.57 -24.42 -8.22
CA VAL A 509 -47.87 -25.12 -6.98
C VAL A 509 -47.29 -24.31 -5.83
N ASP A 510 -48.20 -23.70 -5.08
CA ASP A 510 -47.96 -23.11 -3.77
C ASP A 510 -47.32 -24.12 -2.81
N THR A 511 -46.24 -23.71 -2.14
CA THR A 511 -45.89 -24.27 -0.83
C THR A 511 -45.40 -23.14 0.09
N THR A 512 -46.38 -22.50 0.72
CA THR A 512 -46.22 -21.81 2.00
C THR A 512 -45.92 -22.86 3.05
N SER A 513 -44.72 -22.86 3.63
CA SER A 513 -44.47 -23.57 4.89
C SER A 513 -43.54 -22.77 5.79
N THR A 514 -44.21 -22.11 6.73
CA THR A 514 -43.73 -21.52 7.96
C THR A 514 -43.05 -22.61 8.80
N TYR A 515 -41.75 -22.48 9.09
CA TYR A 515 -41.13 -23.21 10.20
C TYR A 515 -40.66 -22.23 11.26
N SER A 516 -41.56 -22.07 12.24
CA SER A 516 -41.26 -21.69 13.61
C SER A 516 -40.64 -22.89 14.30
N MET A 517 -39.47 -22.73 14.90
CA MET A 517 -39.01 -23.62 15.98
C MET A 517 -38.37 -22.76 17.08
N ALA A 518 -39.20 -22.49 18.10
CA ALA A 518 -38.72 -22.29 19.45
C ALA A 518 -38.27 -23.64 20.04
N PRO A 519 -37.36 -23.62 21.02
CA PRO A 519 -37.48 -24.51 22.16
C PRO A 519 -37.58 -23.72 23.46
N THR A 520 -38.58 -24.06 24.26
CA THR A 520 -38.76 -23.68 25.66
C THR A 520 -38.12 -24.70 26.60
N ARG A 521 -37.53 -24.18 27.70
CA ARG A 521 -37.30 -24.80 29.03
C ARG A 521 -36.14 -25.80 29.14
N ASP A 522 -35.31 -25.83 30.19
CA ASP A 522 -35.44 -25.37 31.57
C ASP A 522 -34.04 -25.28 32.24
N SER A 523 -33.94 -24.46 33.30
CA SER A 523 -33.06 -24.62 34.48
C SER A 523 -31.53 -24.52 34.35
N HIS A 524 -30.96 -23.39 34.78
CA HIS A 524 -30.07 -23.32 35.95
C HIS A 524 -29.75 -21.86 36.29
N ALA A 525 -30.28 -21.41 37.42
CA ALA A 525 -29.95 -20.12 38.02
C ALA A 525 -28.62 -20.23 38.77
N HIS A 526 -27.66 -19.38 38.44
CA HIS A 526 -26.62 -18.97 39.37
C HIS A 526 -26.66 -17.44 39.51
N ASP A 527 -27.10 -17.07 40.70
CA ASP A 527 -27.03 -15.80 41.38
C ASP A 527 -25.57 -15.30 41.43
N TYR A 528 -25.34 -14.02 41.12
CA TYR A 528 -24.41 -13.13 41.85
C TYR A 528 -24.57 -11.68 41.38
N GLY A 529 -24.85 -10.80 42.36
CA GLY A 529 -23.96 -9.65 42.54
C GLY A 529 -24.38 -8.32 41.93
N ARG A 530 -25.51 -7.79 42.37
CA ARG A 530 -25.88 -6.37 42.37
C ARG A 530 -24.82 -5.52 43.10
N LEU A 531 -24.22 -4.52 42.44
CA LEU A 531 -23.70 -3.32 43.10
C LEU A 531 -24.04 -2.07 42.28
N ARG A 532 -24.90 -1.25 42.89
CA ARG A 532 -25.23 0.14 42.53
C ARG A 532 -24.16 1.07 43.09
N ALA A 533 -23.75 2.06 42.31
CA ALA A 533 -23.37 3.43 42.72
C ALA A 533 -22.78 4.11 41.47
N ALA A 534 -22.90 5.40 41.19
CA ALA A 534 -23.77 6.48 41.62
C ALA A 534 -23.60 7.52 40.51
N ALA A 535 -24.69 8.11 40.07
CA ALA A 535 -24.68 9.17 39.09
C ALA A 535 -24.09 10.45 39.71
N ALA A 536 -23.11 11.05 39.04
CA ALA A 536 -22.71 12.43 39.26
C ALA A 536 -22.33 13.06 37.91
N THR A 537 -23.25 13.86 37.39
CA THR A 537 -23.03 14.92 36.40
C THR A 537 -21.93 15.89 36.85
N PRO A 538 -21.22 16.50 35.90
CA PRO A 538 -21.21 17.95 35.91
C PRO A 538 -21.51 18.58 34.54
N THR A 539 -22.19 19.71 34.64
CA THR A 539 -22.61 20.67 33.62
C THR A 539 -21.44 21.46 33.00
N PRO A 540 -21.68 22.20 31.89
CA PRO A 540 -20.65 22.63 30.95
C PRO A 540 -20.02 23.99 31.32
N GLY A 541 -18.70 24.06 31.17
CA GLY A 541 -17.91 25.30 31.26
C GLY A 541 -17.79 25.99 29.91
N THR A 542 -18.39 27.16 29.82
CA THR A 542 -18.31 28.15 28.74
C THR A 542 -16.87 28.63 28.54
N PHE A 543 -16.31 28.50 27.33
CA PHE A 543 -15.11 29.23 26.93
C PHE A 543 -15.38 30.00 25.63
N ALA A 544 -15.31 31.33 25.75
CA ALA A 544 -15.40 32.28 24.66
C ALA A 544 -14.10 32.29 23.82
N PRO A 545 -14.18 32.64 22.52
CA PRO A 545 -13.06 32.52 21.60
C PRO A 545 -12.13 33.73 21.67
N ASN A 546 -10.84 33.51 21.88
CA ASN A 546 -9.85 34.57 21.76
C ASN A 546 -9.35 34.64 20.31
N ARG A 547 -9.81 35.69 19.63
CA ARG A 547 -9.50 36.11 18.27
C ARG A 547 -8.13 36.79 18.26
N ARG A 548 -7.14 36.23 17.56
CA ARG A 548 -5.98 37.01 17.08
C ARG A 548 -5.78 36.82 15.58
N ARG A 549 -5.87 37.96 14.89
CA ARG A 549 -5.31 38.32 13.57
C ARG A 549 -3.90 37.74 13.42
N LEU A 550 -3.52 37.07 12.34
CA LEU A 550 -3.25 37.61 10.98
C LEU A 550 -2.27 38.79 11.02
N GLU A 551 -0.98 38.48 11.01
CA GLU A 551 0.03 39.25 10.28
C GLU A 551 0.73 38.28 9.32
N THR A 552 0.38 38.44 8.05
CA THR A 552 1.03 37.89 6.88
C THR A 552 2.12 38.87 6.46
N ASP A 553 3.39 38.49 6.62
CA ASP A 553 4.47 39.07 5.83
C ASP A 553 4.85 38.07 4.74
N ALA A 554 4.37 38.41 3.55
CA ALA A 554 4.82 37.84 2.30
C ALA A 554 6.10 38.59 1.89
N SER A 555 7.22 37.89 1.83
CA SER A 555 8.35 38.29 0.99
C SER A 555 8.49 37.24 -0.11
N SER A 556 7.89 37.57 -1.24
CA SER A 556 8.26 37.03 -2.54
C SER A 556 9.70 37.43 -2.82
N ASP A 557 10.54 36.49 -3.25
CA ASP A 557 11.55 36.78 -4.25
C ASP A 557 11.69 35.58 -5.19
N SER A 558 11.47 35.91 -6.45
CA SER A 558 11.63 35.16 -7.68
C SER A 558 13.10 35.07 -8.12
N GLU A 559 13.31 34.30 -9.20
CA GLU A 559 14.51 34.25 -10.06
C GLU A 559 15.63 33.30 -9.59
N TYR A 560 16.35 32.57 -10.44
CA TYR A 560 16.43 32.55 -11.91
C TYR A 560 16.93 31.15 -12.34
N SER A 561 16.62 30.76 -13.58
CA SER A 561 17.19 29.60 -14.28
C SER A 561 18.43 30.00 -15.08
N ASP A 562 19.22 29.01 -15.50
CA ASP A 562 20.37 29.09 -16.43
C ASP A 562 21.69 29.64 -15.89
N GLU A 563 22.73 28.81 -15.93
CA GLU A 563 23.79 29.02 -16.93
C GLU A 563 24.68 27.78 -17.11
N SER A 564 25.11 27.58 -18.35
CA SER A 564 26.01 26.54 -18.81
C SER A 564 27.26 27.19 -19.42
N LEU A 565 28.41 26.52 -19.25
CA LEU A 565 29.67 26.65 -20.00
C LEU A 565 30.33 28.04 -20.20
N ALA A 566 31.57 28.18 -19.71
CA ALA A 566 32.71 28.60 -20.54
C ALA A 566 34.07 28.30 -19.88
N ARG A 567 35.01 27.85 -20.72
CA ARG A 567 36.45 27.74 -20.51
C ARG A 567 37.13 29.12 -20.50
N GLY A 568 38.27 29.23 -19.83
CA GLY A 568 39.39 30.05 -20.31
C GLY A 568 40.25 30.70 -19.21
N PRO A 569 41.56 30.89 -19.41
CA PRO A 569 42.57 30.79 -18.35
C PRO A 569 43.34 32.09 -18.03
N ASP A 570 44.29 31.95 -17.09
CA ASP A 570 45.44 32.80 -16.78
C ASP A 570 45.24 34.08 -15.93
N GLY A 571 46.03 34.16 -14.85
CA GLY A 571 46.17 35.35 -14.02
C GLY A 571 46.94 35.12 -12.72
N ALA A 572 48.27 35.12 -12.80
CA ALA A 572 49.19 35.10 -11.66
C ALA A 572 49.29 36.48 -10.94
N VAL A 573 50.04 36.51 -9.81
CA VAL A 573 50.56 37.69 -9.04
C VAL A 573 49.59 38.15 -7.92
N ARG A 574 49.90 38.28 -6.61
CA ARG A 574 51.10 38.36 -5.75
C ARG A 574 50.67 38.11 -4.27
N PRO A 575 51.58 37.77 -3.35
CA PRO A 575 51.31 37.68 -1.91
C PRO A 575 51.58 39.02 -1.20
N LEU A 576 50.78 39.34 -0.16
CA LEU A 576 51.12 40.39 0.80
C LEU A 576 51.33 39.78 2.19
N ASN A 577 52.59 39.86 2.61
CA ASN A 577 53.07 39.75 3.99
C ASN A 577 52.78 41.05 4.75
N GLY A 578 52.53 40.91 6.06
CA GLY A 578 52.54 41.99 7.07
C GLY A 578 51.81 41.49 8.33
N ARG A 579 52.48 40.83 9.28
CA ARG A 579 53.36 41.35 10.34
C ARG A 579 52.62 42.36 11.24
N GLU A 580 52.28 41.94 12.46
CA GLU A 580 52.65 42.58 13.74
C GLU A 580 51.88 41.96 14.95
N ASN A 581 52.64 41.30 15.83
CA ASN A 581 52.38 41.17 17.26
C ASN A 581 52.71 42.53 17.93
N PRO A 582 52.19 42.93 19.12
CA PRO A 582 52.42 42.14 20.35
C PRO A 582 51.41 42.26 21.53
N ALA A 583 51.53 41.27 22.42
CA ALA A 583 51.51 41.31 23.90
C ALA A 583 50.36 41.99 24.68
N GLY A 584 49.74 41.20 25.57
CA GLY A 584 49.74 41.51 27.01
C GLY A 584 48.40 41.44 27.78
N ARG A 585 48.46 40.75 28.94
CA ARG A 585 47.54 40.62 30.11
C ARG A 585 46.79 39.28 30.15
N VAL A 586 47.11 38.33 31.04
CA VAL A 586 47.21 38.35 32.53
C VAL A 586 45.96 38.91 33.19
N LEU A 587 45.07 38.02 33.63
CA LEU A 587 44.25 38.18 34.83
C LEU A 587 43.81 36.78 35.31
N ASP A 588 44.43 36.36 36.41
CA ASP A 588 43.98 35.30 37.30
C ASP A 588 42.65 35.70 37.95
N ILE A 589 41.65 34.81 37.92
CA ILE A 589 40.65 34.74 38.98
C ILE A 589 40.40 33.26 39.31
N SER A 590 40.97 32.87 40.45
CA SER A 590 40.60 31.71 41.24
C SER A 590 39.24 31.96 41.91
N SER A 591 38.31 31.02 41.80
CA SER A 591 37.34 30.81 42.88
C SER A 591 36.99 29.33 43.02
N THR A 592 37.63 28.73 44.01
CA THR A 592 37.31 27.48 44.68
C THR A 592 35.89 27.54 45.26
N ALA A 593 35.05 26.55 44.97
CA ALA A 593 33.86 26.26 45.76
C ALA A 593 33.66 24.75 45.87
N THR A 594 34.23 24.20 46.94
CA THR A 594 34.00 22.87 47.48
C THR A 594 32.65 22.85 48.19
N THR A 595 31.71 21.96 47.85
CA THR A 595 30.65 21.56 48.80
C THR A 595 30.26 20.08 48.64
N ARG A 596 30.56 19.37 49.73
CA ARG A 596 30.13 18.07 50.28
C ARG A 596 29.01 17.25 49.63
N GLN A 597 29.29 15.94 49.59
CA GLN A 597 28.37 14.80 49.64
C GLN A 597 27.40 14.83 50.84
N ALA A 598 26.19 14.28 50.64
CA ALA A 598 25.55 13.32 51.54
C ALA A 598 24.54 12.43 50.77
N PRO A 599 24.36 11.15 51.15
CA PRO A 599 23.55 10.17 50.42
C PRO A 599 22.10 10.10 50.94
N GLY A 600 21.16 9.75 50.06
CA GLY A 600 19.78 9.46 50.42
C GLY A 600 19.29 8.19 49.74
N GLN A 601 19.12 7.13 50.54
CA GLN A 601 18.31 5.96 50.22
C GLN A 601 16.83 6.34 50.28
N PHE A 602 16.05 6.04 49.24
CA PHE A 602 14.80 5.27 49.24
C PHE A 602 14.26 5.14 47.81
#